data_AF-A0A937JTG2-F1
#
_entry.id   AF-A0A937JTG2-F1
#
_cell.length_a   1.000
_cell.length_b   1.000
_cell.length_c   1.000
_cell.angle_alpha   90.00
_cell.angle_beta   90.00
_cell.angle_gamma   90.00
#
_symmetry.space_group_name_H-M   'P 1'
#
loop_
_entity.id
_entity.type
_entity.pdbx_description
1 polymer ?
#
loop_
_entity_poly.entity_id
_entity_poly.type
_entity_poly.pdbx_seq_one_letter_code
_entity_poly.pdbx_strand_id
1 'polypeptide(L)'
;MSRNQRLPAKPPQNVSCLAVIGLVLGGGLLISPTILGAFLNQEGYNPDVARRSRVASLNRVQHAYFLEKERLAPRIDLLGLGFGEIGPPTKLENKSGSVYFLHHTEQAVFHYAMPIDKGQSAVGAVFIIPSKAKSLKSSAAKSNKIGMNADLSLQSIVCFTTKSSPSPPPPPVLKGDKPVCAEGTTKGSS
;
A
#
# COMPACT_ATOMS: atom_id res chain seq x y z
N MET A 1 -28.16 -47.01 20.15
CA MET A 1 -27.93 -45.73 20.85
C MET A 1 -26.76 -45.03 20.14
N SER A 2 -26.88 -44.21 19.09
CA SER A 2 -27.67 -43.02 18.73
C SER A 2 -27.36 -41.74 19.52
N ARG A 3 -26.54 -40.85 18.92
CA ARG A 3 -26.62 -39.36 18.80
C ARG A 3 -25.21 -38.81 18.47
N ASN A 4 -24.93 -38.40 17.23
CA ASN A 4 -25.26 -37.14 16.53
C ASN A 4 -24.14 -36.09 16.62
N GLN A 5 -23.38 -35.99 15.52
CA GLN A 5 -22.53 -34.86 15.16
C GLN A 5 -23.40 -33.63 14.84
N ARG A 6 -22.96 -32.42 15.24
CA ARG A 6 -23.45 -31.15 14.67
C ARG A 6 -22.28 -30.23 14.34
N LEU A 7 -22.08 -30.02 13.04
CA LEU A 7 -21.39 -28.88 12.46
C LEU A 7 -22.28 -27.63 12.64
N PRO A 8 -21.74 -26.45 12.99
CA PRO A 8 -22.45 -25.20 12.73
C PRO A 8 -22.24 -24.73 11.30
N ALA A 9 -23.36 -24.31 10.72
CA ALA A 9 -23.60 -24.02 9.32
C ALA A 9 -23.02 -22.67 8.87
N LYS A 10 -22.67 -22.63 7.58
CA LYS A 10 -22.33 -21.45 6.78
C LYS A 10 -23.61 -20.67 6.45
N PRO A 11 -23.72 -19.36 6.73
CA PRO A 11 -24.75 -18.53 6.10
C PRO A 11 -24.28 -18.04 4.72
N PRO A 12 -25.08 -18.19 3.65
CA PRO A 12 -24.89 -17.47 2.40
C PRO A 12 -25.81 -16.24 2.40
N GLN A 13 -25.29 -15.03 2.40
CA GLN A 13 -26.11 -13.85 2.10
C GLN A 13 -25.33 -12.88 1.21
N ASN A 14 -25.65 -13.00 -0.08
CA ASN A 14 -25.43 -11.97 -1.08
C ASN A 14 -26.27 -10.75 -0.69
N VAL A 15 -25.66 -9.73 -0.07
CA VAL A 15 -26.35 -8.46 0.19
C VAL A 15 -26.03 -7.53 -0.97
N SER A 16 -26.96 -7.52 -1.91
CA SER A 16 -27.05 -6.63 -3.06
C SER A 16 -27.03 -5.17 -2.60
N CYS A 17 -26.01 -4.43 -3.01
CA CYS A 17 -25.71 -3.05 -2.59
C CYS A 17 -26.54 -1.99 -3.36
N LEU A 18 -27.81 -2.28 -3.67
CA LEU A 18 -28.60 -1.50 -4.65
C LEU A 18 -29.95 -0.98 -4.13
N ALA A 19 -30.06 -0.71 -2.83
CA ALA A 19 -31.30 -0.18 -2.24
C ALA A 19 -31.10 1.01 -1.29
N VAL A 20 -30.24 1.98 -1.63
CA VAL A 20 -30.07 3.21 -0.79
C VAL A 20 -30.37 4.52 -1.54
N ILE A 21 -30.64 4.52 -2.86
CA ILE A 21 -30.82 5.78 -3.61
C ILE A 21 -32.30 6.26 -3.65
N GLY A 22 -33.24 5.54 -3.02
CA GLY A 22 -34.68 5.80 -3.15
C GLY A 22 -35.35 6.68 -2.09
N LEU A 23 -34.63 7.32 -1.17
CA LEU A 23 -35.24 7.92 0.04
C LEU A 23 -34.69 9.31 0.41
N VAL A 24 -34.50 10.22 -0.56
CA VAL A 24 -34.10 11.62 -0.27
C VAL A 24 -35.12 12.66 -0.77
N LEU A 25 -36.24 12.26 -1.37
CA LEU A 25 -37.21 13.21 -1.92
C LEU A 25 -38.61 12.97 -1.35
N GLY A 26 -38.82 13.44 -0.12
CA GLY A 26 -40.16 13.64 0.43
C GLY A 26 -40.36 12.98 1.79
N GLY A 27 -40.39 13.80 2.83
CA GLY A 27 -40.85 13.40 4.16
C GLY A 27 -39.72 13.42 5.19
N GLY A 28 -39.71 14.47 6.01
CA GLY A 28 -38.86 14.54 7.19
C GLY A 28 -39.10 13.32 8.07
N LEU A 29 -38.05 12.52 8.24
CA LEU A 29 -38.04 11.39 9.15
C LEU A 29 -36.96 11.68 10.18
N LEU A 30 -37.41 11.77 11.44
CA LEU A 30 -36.57 11.86 12.63
C LEU A 30 -35.58 10.69 12.60
N ILE A 31 -34.34 10.98 12.24
CA ILE A 31 -33.26 9.99 12.23
C ILE A 31 -32.92 9.71 13.69
N SER A 32 -33.51 8.64 14.21
CA SER A 32 -33.26 8.15 15.56
C SER A 32 -31.75 7.90 15.74
N PRO A 33 -31.09 8.37 16.82
CA PRO A 33 -29.63 8.31 16.95
C PRO A 33 -29.08 6.87 17.17
N THR A 34 -29.93 5.86 17.20
CA THR A 34 -29.59 4.50 17.65
C THR A 34 -28.94 3.61 16.59
N ILE A 35 -28.87 4.01 15.33
CA ILE A 35 -28.26 3.18 14.26
C ILE A 35 -26.77 3.52 14.03
N LEU A 36 -26.26 4.59 14.63
CA LEU A 36 -24.85 5.00 14.51
C LEU A 36 -23.91 4.36 15.56
N GLY A 37 -24.36 3.34 16.28
CA GLY A 37 -23.57 2.65 17.31
C GLY A 37 -22.81 1.40 16.84
N ALA A 38 -23.15 0.85 15.66
CA ALA A 38 -22.67 -0.49 15.27
C ALA A 38 -21.40 -0.50 14.39
N PHE A 39 -20.94 0.65 13.89
CA PHE A 39 -19.76 0.74 13.02
C PHE A 39 -18.46 1.14 13.73
N LEU A 40 -18.51 1.38 15.05
CA LEU A 40 -17.33 1.64 15.88
C LEU A 40 -16.95 0.41 16.72
N ASN A 41 -17.10 -0.80 16.15
CA ASN A 41 -16.28 -1.92 16.60
C ASN A 41 -14.84 -1.61 16.17
N GLN A 42 -14.13 -0.89 17.04
CA GLN A 42 -12.70 -0.68 16.95
C GLN A 42 -12.04 -2.04 17.16
N GLU A 43 -11.97 -2.84 16.08
CA GLU A 43 -11.18 -4.06 16.05
C GLU A 43 -9.75 -3.73 16.50
N GLY A 44 -9.19 -4.61 17.33
CA GLY A 44 -7.93 -4.38 18.03
C GLY A 44 -6.84 -3.85 17.11
N TYR A 45 -6.24 -2.72 17.50
CA TYR A 45 -5.13 -2.12 16.76
C TYR A 45 -3.98 -3.13 16.63
N ASN A 46 -3.72 -3.57 15.40
CA ASN A 46 -2.57 -4.41 15.10
C ASN A 46 -1.47 -3.55 14.46
N PRO A 47 -0.36 -3.25 15.17
CA PRO A 47 0.71 -2.40 14.65
C PRO A 47 1.40 -3.00 13.42
N ASP A 48 1.46 -4.33 13.28
CA ASP A 48 2.05 -4.98 12.11
C ASP A 48 1.19 -4.72 10.85
N VAL A 49 -0.13 -4.83 10.98
CA VAL A 49 -1.07 -4.54 9.89
C VAL A 49 -1.00 -3.06 9.50
N ALA A 50 -0.93 -2.17 10.48
CA ALA A 50 -0.79 -0.73 10.24
C ALA A 50 0.51 -0.40 9.50
N ARG A 51 1.65 -1.01 9.88
CA ARG A 51 2.93 -0.85 9.17
C ARG A 51 2.85 -1.32 7.72
N ARG A 52 2.30 -2.53 7.48
CA ARG A 52 2.13 -3.08 6.13
C ARG A 52 1.26 -2.15 5.25
N SER A 53 0.13 -1.72 5.78
CA SER A 53 -0.79 -0.82 5.08
C SER A 53 -0.14 0.54 4.76
N ARG A 54 0.65 1.09 5.69
CA ARG A 54 1.36 2.35 5.48
C ARG A 54 2.41 2.23 4.38
N VAL A 55 3.20 1.16 4.38
CA VAL A 55 4.19 0.88 3.32
C VAL A 55 3.53 0.69 1.97
N ALA A 56 2.42 -0.05 1.89
CA ALA A 56 1.65 -0.19 0.66
C ALA A 56 1.12 1.15 0.15
N SER A 57 0.67 2.02 1.06
CA SER A 57 0.21 3.37 0.73
C SER A 57 1.35 4.23 0.18
N LEU A 58 2.54 4.17 0.78
CA LEU A 58 3.73 4.87 0.27
C LEU A 58 4.08 4.43 -1.15
N ASN A 59 4.08 3.12 -1.43
CA ASN A 59 4.28 2.62 -2.79
C ASN A 59 3.24 3.21 -3.77
N ARG A 60 1.94 3.23 -3.41
CA ARG A 60 0.89 3.78 -4.29
C ARG A 60 1.10 5.25 -4.59
N VAL A 61 1.40 6.04 -3.57
CA VAL A 61 1.66 7.47 -3.71
C VAL A 61 2.91 7.72 -4.54
N GLN A 62 3.90 6.83 -4.44
CA GLN A 62 5.08 6.90 -5.25
C GLN A 62 4.83 6.64 -6.75
N HIS A 63 3.87 5.76 -7.10
CA HIS A 63 3.42 5.64 -8.49
C HIS A 63 2.77 6.93 -8.96
N ALA A 64 1.88 7.51 -8.15
CA ALA A 64 1.22 8.77 -8.50
C ALA A 64 2.24 9.90 -8.70
N TYR A 65 3.23 10.02 -7.80
CA TYR A 65 4.31 10.99 -7.91
C TYR A 65 5.14 10.79 -9.19
N PHE A 66 5.44 9.54 -9.56
CA PHE A 66 6.17 9.26 -10.79
C PHE A 66 5.35 9.61 -12.03
N LEU A 67 4.04 9.34 -12.05
CA LEU A 67 3.16 9.72 -13.15
C LEU A 67 3.08 11.25 -13.33
N GLU A 68 3.19 12.01 -12.25
CA GLU A 68 3.14 13.48 -12.30
C GLU A 68 4.50 14.12 -12.62
N LYS A 69 5.58 13.58 -12.04
CA LYS A 69 6.92 14.19 -12.06
C LYS A 69 7.93 13.47 -12.96
N GLU A 70 7.54 12.36 -13.59
CA GLU A 70 8.39 11.49 -14.42
C GLU A 70 9.65 10.97 -13.70
N ARG A 71 9.63 10.93 -12.35
CA ARG A 71 10.73 10.45 -11.50
C ARG A 71 10.23 9.97 -10.15
N LEU A 72 11.01 9.11 -9.49
CA LEU A 72 10.69 8.68 -8.12
C LEU A 72 10.98 9.81 -7.12
N ALA A 73 10.22 9.85 -6.02
CA ALA A 73 10.43 10.84 -4.97
C ALA A 73 11.63 10.40 -4.12
N PRO A 74 12.66 11.23 -3.97
CA PRO A 74 13.83 10.87 -3.17
C PRO A 74 13.58 10.95 -1.67
N ARG A 75 12.39 11.36 -1.24
CA ARG A 75 12.06 11.71 0.14
C ARG A 75 10.59 11.52 0.46
N ILE A 76 10.28 11.22 1.72
CA ILE A 76 8.89 10.95 2.18
C ILE A 76 8.03 12.23 2.26
N ASP A 77 8.63 13.37 2.58
CA ASP A 77 7.94 14.68 2.67
C ASP A 77 7.31 15.09 1.33
N LEU A 78 7.99 14.78 0.23
CA LEU A 78 7.52 15.06 -1.13
C LEU A 78 6.27 14.27 -1.54
N LEU A 79 5.89 13.24 -0.77
CA LEU A 79 4.72 12.41 -1.05
C LEU A 79 3.41 13.01 -0.51
N GLY A 80 3.44 14.17 0.16
CA GLY A 80 2.23 14.92 0.52
C GLY A 80 1.29 14.22 1.52
N LEU A 81 1.78 13.22 2.24
CA LEU A 81 0.98 12.40 3.17
C LEU A 81 0.74 13.02 4.55
N GLY A 82 0.92 14.34 4.68
CA GLY A 82 0.67 15.08 5.93
C GLY A 82 1.56 14.66 7.09
N PHE A 83 2.77 14.17 6.79
CA PHE A 83 3.79 14.00 7.82
C PHE A 83 4.23 15.40 8.23
N GLY A 84 3.92 15.80 9.47
CA GLY A 84 4.32 17.11 9.99
C GLY A 84 5.79 17.36 9.69
N GLU A 85 6.10 18.53 9.14
CA GLU A 85 7.47 18.94 8.90
C GLU A 85 8.27 18.88 10.22
N ILE A 86 9.49 18.34 10.17
CA ILE A 86 10.72 18.79 10.85
C ILE A 86 11.81 17.73 10.61
N GLY A 87 12.88 18.09 9.89
CA GLY A 87 14.17 17.39 9.95
C GLY A 87 14.41 16.30 8.89
N PRO A 88 15.67 15.81 8.76
CA PRO A 88 16.19 15.22 7.54
C PRO A 88 15.34 14.00 7.11
N PRO A 89 15.05 13.91 5.82
CA PRO A 89 13.81 13.39 5.23
C PRO A 89 13.79 11.87 5.10
N THR A 90 14.61 11.22 5.91
CA THR A 90 14.85 9.80 5.84
C THR A 90 14.05 9.15 6.94
N LYS A 91 14.09 9.57 8.21
CA LYS A 91 13.54 8.80 9.33
C LYS A 91 12.37 9.52 10.03
N LEU A 92 11.20 8.89 10.11
CA LEU A 92 10.01 9.39 10.82
C LEU A 92 9.61 8.43 11.94
N GLU A 93 9.46 8.94 13.14
CA GLU A 93 8.96 8.17 14.29
C GLU A 93 7.49 8.53 14.55
N ASN A 94 6.59 7.54 14.57
CA ASN A 94 5.20 7.78 14.93
C ASN A 94 4.96 7.51 16.42
N LYS A 95 3.90 8.11 16.99
CA LYS A 95 3.45 7.87 18.37
C LYS A 95 3.12 6.40 18.66
N SER A 96 2.97 5.58 17.62
CA SER A 96 2.72 4.13 17.70
C SER A 96 4.01 3.30 17.79
N GLY A 97 5.17 3.94 18.00
CA GLY A 97 6.45 3.25 18.20
C GLY A 97 7.00 2.61 16.93
N SER A 98 6.82 3.25 15.76
CA SER A 98 7.37 2.79 14.49
C SER A 98 8.21 3.86 13.80
N VAL A 99 9.30 3.41 13.22
CA VAL A 99 10.24 4.20 12.42
C VAL A 99 9.96 3.95 10.94
N TYR A 100 9.75 5.01 10.16
CA TYR A 100 9.61 4.94 8.71
C TYR A 100 10.80 5.59 8.05
N PHE A 101 11.33 4.97 7.00
CA PHE A 101 12.32 5.66 6.19
C PHE A 101 12.33 5.28 4.72
N LEU A 102 13.00 6.09 3.92
CA LEU A 102 13.10 5.90 2.48
C LEU A 102 14.55 5.81 2.05
N HIS A 103 14.85 4.82 1.21
CA HIS A 103 16.09 4.75 0.46
C HIS A 103 15.75 4.83 -1.03
N HIS A 104 16.43 5.69 -1.77
CA HIS A 104 16.18 5.86 -3.21
C HIS A 104 17.45 5.60 -4.01
N THR A 105 17.25 5.08 -5.21
CA THR A 105 18.26 4.92 -6.25
C THR A 105 17.68 5.48 -7.56
N GLU A 106 18.47 5.48 -8.63
CA GLU A 106 18.01 5.93 -9.95
C GLU A 106 16.86 5.08 -10.51
N GLN A 107 16.80 3.80 -10.14
CA GLN A 107 15.86 2.82 -10.72
C GLN A 107 14.83 2.30 -9.71
N ALA A 108 14.98 2.61 -8.43
CA ALA A 108 14.10 2.08 -7.40
C ALA A 108 13.99 3.01 -6.20
N VAL A 109 12.92 2.83 -5.44
CA VAL A 109 12.76 3.44 -4.13
C VAL A 109 12.18 2.43 -3.16
N PHE A 110 12.70 2.46 -1.95
CA PHE A 110 12.45 1.50 -0.89
C PHE A 110 11.88 2.23 0.31
N HIS A 111 10.68 1.85 0.75
CA HIS A 111 9.98 2.42 1.90
C HIS A 111 10.01 1.41 3.04
N TYR A 112 10.67 1.76 4.13
CA TYR A 112 10.82 0.94 5.32
C TYR A 112 9.84 1.37 6.41
N ALA A 113 9.38 0.39 7.19
CA ALA A 113 8.63 0.60 8.42
C ALA A 113 9.08 -0.43 9.46
N MET A 114 9.67 0.02 10.56
CA MET A 114 10.23 -0.84 11.61
C MET A 114 9.59 -0.52 12.95
N PRO A 115 9.32 -1.51 13.81
CA PRO A 115 9.04 -1.23 15.22
C PRO A 115 10.27 -0.67 15.92
N ILE A 116 10.07 0.17 16.93
CA ILE A 116 11.13 0.57 17.86
C ILE A 116 11.50 -0.61 18.76
N ASP A 117 10.51 -1.36 19.26
CA ASP A 117 10.72 -2.44 20.23
C ASP A 117 10.53 -3.84 19.61
N LYS A 118 9.27 -4.24 19.41
CA LYS A 118 8.89 -5.57 18.94
C LYS A 118 7.83 -5.49 17.86
N GLY A 119 7.90 -6.42 16.92
CA GLY A 119 6.97 -6.55 15.81
C GLY A 119 7.69 -6.82 14.50
N GLN A 120 6.89 -7.02 13.46
CA GLN A 120 7.42 -7.23 12.13
C GLN A 120 7.80 -5.90 11.48
N SER A 121 8.98 -5.90 10.87
CA SER A 121 9.39 -4.83 9.98
C SER A 121 8.81 -5.09 8.58
N ALA A 122 8.55 -4.01 7.85
CA ALA A 122 8.08 -4.05 6.48
C ALA A 122 8.98 -3.20 5.58
N VAL A 123 9.12 -3.64 4.34
CA VAL A 123 9.77 -2.89 3.26
C VAL A 123 8.93 -2.98 2.00
N GLY A 124 8.61 -1.82 1.44
CA GLY A 124 7.99 -1.65 0.15
C GLY A 124 9.06 -1.24 -0.85
N ALA A 125 8.93 -1.67 -2.09
CA ALA A 125 9.76 -1.18 -3.18
C ALA A 125 8.90 -0.80 -4.38
N VAL A 126 9.30 0.25 -5.08
CA VAL A 126 8.81 0.61 -6.41
C VAL A 126 10.01 0.66 -7.34
N PHE A 127 9.95 -0.11 -8.43
CA PHE A 127 10.99 -0.24 -9.43
C PHE A 127 10.54 0.38 -10.75
N ILE A 128 11.45 1.10 -11.39
CA ILE A 128 11.33 1.51 -12.79
C ILE A 128 11.90 0.36 -13.64
N ILE A 129 11.05 -0.22 -14.48
CA ILE A 129 11.41 -1.30 -15.38
C ILE A 129 11.26 -0.76 -16.80
N PRO A 130 12.34 -0.73 -17.62
CA PRO A 130 12.22 -0.47 -19.04
C PRO A 130 11.28 -1.51 -19.66
N SER A 131 10.16 -1.06 -20.21
CA SER A 131 9.31 -1.93 -21.01
C SER A 131 10.15 -2.34 -22.21
N LYS A 132 10.35 -3.65 -22.38
CA LYS A 132 10.83 -4.20 -23.64
C LYS A 132 9.73 -3.90 -24.65
N ALA A 133 9.83 -2.77 -25.33
CA ALA A 133 8.82 -2.31 -26.26
C ALA A 133 8.38 -3.48 -27.13
N LYS A 134 7.11 -3.88 -27.02
CA LYS A 134 6.45 -4.59 -28.10
C LYS A 134 6.69 -3.72 -29.32
N SER A 135 7.24 -4.28 -30.38
CA SER A 135 7.40 -3.62 -31.67
C SER A 135 6.01 -3.24 -32.22
N LEU A 136 5.41 -2.19 -31.68
CA LEU A 136 4.19 -1.60 -32.17
C LEU A 136 4.59 -0.64 -33.27
N LYS A 137 4.62 -1.20 -34.47
CA LYS A 137 4.34 -0.43 -35.69
C LYS A 137 2.98 0.25 -35.47
N SER A 138 2.95 1.48 -34.96
CA SER A 138 1.76 2.32 -35.08
C SER A 138 2.16 3.70 -35.56
N SER A 139 1.66 3.99 -36.74
CA SER A 139 1.74 5.22 -37.51
C SER A 139 1.43 6.49 -36.71
N ALA A 140 2.28 7.50 -36.93
CA ALA A 140 1.94 8.90 -37.09
C ALA A 140 0.75 9.45 -36.29
N ALA A 141 1.02 9.94 -35.08
CA ALA A 141 0.31 11.09 -34.53
C ALA A 141 1.33 12.05 -33.92
N LYS A 142 1.53 13.16 -34.63
CA LYS A 142 2.45 14.25 -34.35
C LYS A 142 2.11 14.86 -32.97
N SER A 143 2.98 14.66 -31.97
CA SER A 143 2.99 15.46 -30.74
C SER A 143 4.43 15.80 -30.40
N ASN A 144 4.78 17.09 -30.56
CA ASN A 144 6.08 17.66 -30.24
C ASN A 144 6.26 17.77 -28.72
N LYS A 145 6.39 16.63 -28.03
CA LYS A 145 7.08 16.58 -26.74
C LYS A 145 8.35 15.77 -26.94
N ILE A 146 9.49 16.47 -26.88
CA ILE A 146 10.80 15.85 -26.67
C ILE A 146 10.79 15.39 -25.21
N GLY A 147 10.24 14.20 -24.97
CA GLY A 147 10.18 13.52 -23.69
C GLY A 147 10.47 12.04 -23.92
N MET A 148 11.21 11.42 -23.00
CA MET A 148 11.84 10.11 -23.17
C MET A 148 10.90 9.05 -23.77
N ASN A 149 11.15 8.66 -25.02
CA ASN A 149 10.48 7.54 -25.72
C ASN A 149 11.01 6.17 -25.23
N ALA A 150 11.07 5.97 -23.91
CA ALA A 150 11.20 4.66 -23.32
C ALA A 150 9.88 4.39 -22.61
N ASP A 151 9.12 3.41 -23.08
CA ASP A 151 7.96 2.91 -22.34
C ASP A 151 8.48 2.44 -20.97
N LEU A 152 8.32 3.22 -19.91
CA LEU A 152 8.71 2.82 -18.56
C LEU A 152 7.49 2.23 -17.85
N SER A 153 7.68 1.08 -17.21
CA SER A 153 6.66 0.45 -16.38
C SER A 153 7.12 0.48 -14.92
N LEU A 154 6.19 0.75 -14.02
CA LEU A 154 6.44 0.68 -12.59
C LEU A 154 5.92 -0.65 -12.05
N GLN A 155 6.74 -1.32 -11.26
CA GLN A 155 6.28 -2.46 -10.46
C GLN A 155 6.62 -2.26 -9.00
N SER A 156 5.74 -2.77 -8.14
CA SER A 156 5.92 -2.65 -6.71
C SER A 156 5.66 -3.94 -5.95
N ILE A 157 6.26 -4.00 -4.78
CA ILE A 157 6.12 -5.11 -3.85
C ILE A 157 6.16 -4.59 -2.43
N VAL A 158 5.47 -5.30 -1.53
CA VAL A 158 5.59 -5.13 -0.09
C VAL A 158 6.02 -6.46 0.50
N CYS A 159 7.10 -6.42 1.27
CA CYS A 159 7.69 -7.54 1.97
C CYS A 159 7.71 -7.25 3.47
N PHE A 160 7.59 -8.29 4.30
CA PHE A 160 7.64 -8.17 5.74
C PHE A 160 8.52 -9.25 6.34
N THR A 161 9.14 -8.97 7.48
CA THR A 161 9.99 -9.95 8.16
C THR A 161 9.15 -11.10 8.71
N THR A 162 9.65 -12.33 8.58
CA THR A 162 8.98 -13.50 9.16
C THR A 162 9.07 -13.53 10.68
N LYS A 163 10.08 -12.88 11.23
CA LYS A 163 10.34 -12.75 12.66
C LYS A 163 10.30 -11.29 13.09
N SER A 164 10.05 -11.07 14.38
CA SER A 164 10.16 -9.73 14.97
C SER A 164 11.60 -9.23 14.87
N SER A 165 11.79 -8.03 14.32
CA SER A 165 13.10 -7.36 14.29
C SER A 165 12.94 -5.84 14.22
N PRO A 166 13.65 -5.07 15.05
CA PRO A 166 13.74 -3.61 14.92
C PRO A 166 14.77 -3.18 13.86
N SER A 167 15.47 -4.12 13.23
CA SER A 167 16.44 -3.82 12.17
C SER A 167 15.76 -3.67 10.81
N PRO A 168 16.33 -2.86 9.89
CA PRO A 168 15.86 -2.80 8.52
C PRO A 168 15.87 -4.18 7.87
N PRO A 169 14.75 -4.62 7.28
CA PRO A 169 14.76 -5.82 6.45
C PRO A 169 15.63 -5.62 5.21
N PRO A 170 16.15 -6.70 4.61
CA PRO A 170 16.83 -6.60 3.33
C PRO A 170 15.88 -6.05 2.25
N PRO A 171 16.36 -5.18 1.33
CA PRO A 171 15.53 -4.63 0.28
C PRO A 171 15.05 -5.73 -0.68
N PRO A 172 13.81 -5.63 -1.21
CA PRO A 172 13.38 -6.45 -2.33
C PRO A 172 14.29 -6.28 -3.55
N VAL A 173 14.35 -7.28 -4.41
CA VAL A 173 15.20 -7.30 -5.60
C VAL A 173 14.38 -7.60 -6.86
N LEU A 174 14.86 -7.16 -8.01
CA LEU A 174 14.32 -7.58 -9.31
C LEU A 174 14.93 -8.92 -9.73
N LYS A 175 14.10 -9.93 -9.96
CA LYS A 175 14.50 -11.16 -10.66
C LYS A 175 13.90 -11.13 -12.06
N GLY A 176 14.70 -10.68 -13.03
CA GLY A 176 14.18 -10.25 -14.34
C GLY A 176 13.28 -9.03 -14.17
N ASP A 177 12.10 -9.05 -14.80
CA ASP A 177 11.14 -7.94 -14.74
C ASP A 177 10.13 -8.09 -13.59
N LYS A 178 10.46 -8.83 -12.53
CA LYS A 178 9.54 -9.12 -11.41
C LYS A 178 10.19 -8.80 -10.06
N PRO A 179 9.58 -7.93 -9.24
CA PRO A 179 10.01 -7.71 -7.86
C PRO A 179 9.81 -8.97 -7.00
N VAL A 180 10.81 -9.31 -6.19
CA VAL A 180 10.79 -10.47 -5.28
C VAL A 180 11.34 -10.06 -3.92
N CYS A 181 10.74 -10.58 -2.85
CA CYS A 181 11.22 -10.40 -1.49
C CYS A 181 12.58 -11.08 -1.28
N ALA A 182 13.48 -10.42 -0.55
CA ALA A 182 14.76 -10.99 -0.16
C ALA A 182 14.59 -12.04 0.95
N GLU A 183 15.64 -12.81 1.18
CA GLU A 183 15.65 -13.84 2.23
C GLU A 183 15.31 -13.25 3.61
N GLY A 184 14.58 -14.01 4.44
CA GLY A 184 14.09 -13.53 5.73
C GLY A 184 12.83 -12.66 5.66
N THR A 185 12.33 -12.37 4.46
CA THR A 185 11.07 -11.63 4.25
C THR A 185 10.08 -12.40 3.37
N THR A 186 8.78 -12.13 3.56
CA THR A 186 7.69 -12.72 2.79
C THR A 186 6.77 -11.65 2.23
N LYS A 187 6.08 -11.97 1.14
CA LYS A 187 5.21 -11.03 0.43
C LYS A 187 3.93 -10.76 1.21
N GLY A 188 3.62 -9.48 1.41
CA GLY A 188 2.32 -8.98 1.89
C GLY A 188 1.22 -9.26 0.89
N SER A 189 0.15 -9.95 1.29
CA SER A 189 -1.16 -9.77 0.64
C SER A 189 -1.63 -8.37 1.00
N SER A 190 -1.56 -7.46 0.02
CA SER A 190 -2.10 -6.09 0.11
C SER A 190 -3.55 -6.07 -0.32
#